data_AF-A0A660N5Z4-F1
#
_entry.id   AF-A0A660N5Z4-F1
#
_cell.length_a   1.000
_cell.length_b   1.000
_cell.length_c   1.000
_cell.angle_alpha   90.00
_cell.angle_beta   90.00
_cell.angle_gamma   90.00
#
_symmetry.space_group_name_H-M   'P 1'
#
loop_
_entity.id
_entity.type
_entity.pdbx_description
1 polymer ?
#
loop_
_entity_poly.entity_id
_entity_poly.type
_entity_poly.pdbx_seq_one_letter_code
_entity_poly.pdbx_strand_id
1 'polypeptide(L)'
;MSTSHLRNLRGQIDPVLTNLALGYKQAEFIGEKLFPVVFTDKEGVKVPKFGKGSFVEYETERAVGATSNVITLDTPHYLPIVLEEHDLMVGVDYRERAESLFDEQTKATRRAVMGVQLRQELEAAALLQARQSYESGHYKDLSAATQWSDA
;
A
#
# COMPACT_ATOMS: atom_id res chain seq x y z
N MET A 1 17.98 -16.71 2.71
CA MET A 1 18.12 -16.82 4.19
C MET A 1 16.75 -17.16 4.76
N SER A 2 16.62 -18.18 5.61
CA SER A 2 15.31 -18.61 6.14
C SER A 2 14.72 -17.53 7.06
N THR A 3 13.43 -17.22 6.91
CA THR A 3 12.68 -16.28 7.75
C THR A 3 12.79 -16.61 9.25
N SER A 4 13.03 -17.86 9.61
CA SER A 4 13.28 -18.30 11.00
C SER A 4 14.60 -17.77 11.58
N HIS A 5 15.65 -17.63 10.76
CA HIS A 5 16.93 -17.10 11.19
C HIS A 5 16.84 -15.59 11.47
N LEU A 6 16.13 -14.86 10.61
CA LEU A 6 15.88 -13.43 10.77
C LEU A 6 15.01 -13.14 12.01
N ARG A 7 14.00 -13.97 12.29
CA ARG A 7 13.21 -13.88 13.54
C ARG A 7 14.07 -14.04 14.79
N ASN A 8 14.98 -15.00 14.81
CA ASN A 8 15.87 -15.22 15.95
C ASN A 8 16.88 -14.07 16.14
N LEU A 9 17.32 -13.43 15.05
CA LEU A 9 18.22 -12.28 15.09
C LEU A 9 17.53 -10.98 15.56
N ARG A 10 16.24 -10.79 15.25
CA ARG A 10 15.47 -9.57 15.62
C ARG A 10 15.05 -9.50 17.09
N GLY A 11 15.35 -10.52 17.91
CA GLY A 11 15.11 -10.51 19.35
C GLY A 11 13.65 -10.73 19.75
N GLN A 12 13.39 -10.74 21.06
CA GLN A 12 12.05 -10.87 21.64
C GLN A 12 11.23 -9.63 21.29
N ILE A 13 10.23 -9.80 20.42
CA ILE A 13 9.32 -8.74 19.99
C ILE A 13 8.54 -8.23 21.21
N ASP A 14 8.56 -6.91 21.44
CA ASP A 14 7.74 -6.27 22.46
C ASP A 14 6.28 -6.20 21.98
N PRO A 15 5.34 -6.93 22.61
CA PRO A 15 3.95 -6.94 22.16
C PRO A 15 3.24 -5.59 22.38
N VAL A 16 3.66 -4.79 23.36
CA VAL A 16 3.03 -3.50 23.67
C VAL A 16 3.39 -2.47 22.61
N LEU A 17 4.68 -2.32 22.31
CA LEU A 17 5.16 -1.40 21.27
C LEU A 17 4.69 -1.84 19.88
N THR A 18 4.57 -3.15 19.63
CA THR A 18 4.02 -3.68 18.37
C THR A 18 2.57 -3.27 18.18
N ASN A 19 1.72 -3.42 19.21
CA ASN A 19 0.32 -3.01 19.12
C ASN A 19 0.16 -1.49 18.96
N LEU A 20 1.02 -0.71 19.63
CA LEU A 20 1.08 0.74 19.44
C LEU A 20 1.44 1.09 17.99
N ALA A 21 2.41 0.40 17.40
CA ALA A 21 2.84 0.62 16.02
C ALA A 21 1.72 0.28 15.02
N LEU A 22 1.07 -0.89 15.17
CA LEU A 22 -0.05 -1.32 14.32
C LEU A 22 -1.28 -0.42 14.45
N GLY A 23 -1.51 0.16 15.63
CA GLY A 23 -2.62 1.08 15.88
C GLY A 23 -2.39 2.50 15.40
N TYR A 24 -1.15 2.87 15.03
CA TYR A 24 -0.83 4.23 14.62
C TYR A 24 -1.37 4.52 13.21
N LYS A 25 -2.20 5.57 13.09
CA LYS A 25 -2.75 6.04 11.82
C LYS A 25 -2.57 7.55 11.69
N GLN A 26 -2.07 7.98 10.55
CA GLN A 26 -2.00 9.39 10.16
C GLN A 26 -3.25 9.75 9.34
N ALA A 27 -4.04 10.72 9.82
CA ALA A 27 -5.31 11.08 9.20
C ALA A 27 -5.14 11.86 7.88
N GLU A 28 -3.98 12.52 7.70
CA GLU A 28 -3.66 13.32 6.51
C GLU A 28 -3.23 12.46 5.31
N PHE A 29 -2.78 11.22 5.55
CA PHE A 29 -2.36 10.32 4.48
C PHE A 29 -3.58 9.73 3.77
N ILE A 30 -3.49 9.68 2.44
CA ILE A 30 -4.57 9.22 1.57
C ILE A 30 -4.16 8.05 0.69
N GLY A 31 -2.88 7.65 0.71
CA GLY A 31 -2.36 6.53 -0.06
C GLY A 31 -3.14 5.24 0.16
N GLU A 32 -3.43 4.87 1.41
CA GLU A 32 -4.21 3.67 1.73
C GLU A 32 -5.68 3.71 1.25
N LYS A 33 -6.24 4.92 1.04
CA LYS A 33 -7.60 5.08 0.49
C LYS A 33 -7.62 4.81 -1.01
N LEU A 34 -6.52 5.11 -1.70
CA LEU A 34 -6.36 4.90 -3.14
C LEU A 34 -5.84 3.48 -3.45
N PHE A 35 -4.92 2.99 -2.62
CA PHE A 35 -4.29 1.67 -2.71
C PHE A 35 -4.52 0.88 -1.41
N PRO A 36 -5.59 0.08 -1.33
CA PRO A 36 -5.86 -0.75 -0.17
C PRO A 36 -4.74 -1.76 0.10
N VAL A 37 -4.41 -1.97 1.38
CA VAL A 37 -3.38 -2.91 1.80
C VAL A 37 -3.86 -4.36 1.62
N VAL A 38 -3.06 -5.17 0.93
CA VAL A 38 -3.29 -6.61 0.75
C VAL A 38 -2.12 -7.38 1.35
N PHE A 39 -2.41 -8.30 2.26
CA PHE A 39 -1.39 -9.12 2.91
C PHE A 39 -0.99 -10.30 2.04
N THR A 40 0.31 -10.61 2.00
CA THR A 40 0.84 -11.76 1.26
C THR A 40 1.97 -12.41 2.07
N ASP A 41 2.08 -13.74 1.98
CA ASP A 41 3.12 -14.49 2.71
C ASP A 41 4.48 -14.50 2.00
N LYS A 42 4.53 -14.10 0.72
CA LYS A 42 5.72 -14.20 -0.13
C LYS A 42 6.13 -12.82 -0.61
N GLU A 43 7.43 -12.55 -0.63
CA GLU A 43 7.98 -11.29 -1.15
C GLU A 43 7.71 -11.13 -2.66
N GLY A 44 7.74 -12.21 -3.43
CA GLY A 44 7.44 -12.20 -4.86
C GLY A 44 6.04 -12.75 -5.16
N VAL A 45 5.17 -11.94 -5.77
CA VAL A 45 3.80 -12.33 -6.14
C VAL A 45 3.49 -11.91 -7.58
N LYS A 46 2.71 -12.74 -8.28
CA LYS A 46 2.12 -12.36 -9.58
C LYS A 46 0.67 -11.99 -9.38
N VAL A 47 0.35 -10.71 -9.58
CA VAL A 47 -1.01 -10.19 -9.41
C VAL A 47 -1.72 -10.15 -10.77
N PRO A 48 -2.97 -10.63 -10.88
CA PRO A 48 -3.73 -10.52 -12.11
C PRO A 48 -4.00 -9.05 -12.43
N LYS A 49 -3.75 -8.64 -13.67
CA LYS A 49 -4.07 -7.30 -14.17
C LYS A 49 -5.52 -7.29 -14.66
N PHE A 50 -6.34 -6.43 -14.07
CA PHE A 50 -7.71 -6.23 -14.52
C PHE A 50 -7.73 -5.33 -15.77
N GLY A 51 -8.16 -5.91 -16.89
CA GLY A 51 -8.32 -5.21 -18.16
C GLY A 51 -9.76 -4.72 -18.35
N LYS A 52 -10.04 -4.18 -19.54
CA LYS A 52 -11.38 -3.68 -19.88
C LYS A 52 -12.46 -4.77 -19.76
N GLY A 53 -12.16 -6.03 -20.13
CA GLY A 53 -13.10 -7.14 -20.01
C GLY A 53 -13.55 -7.44 -18.59
N SER A 54 -12.75 -7.10 -17.57
CA SER A 54 -13.14 -7.26 -16.17
C SER A 54 -14.21 -6.25 -15.71
N PHE A 55 -14.43 -5.19 -16.48
CA PHE A 55 -15.40 -4.12 -16.18
C PHE A 55 -16.55 -4.05 -17.20
N VAL A 56 -16.75 -5.11 -17.99
CA VAL A 56 -17.89 -5.20 -18.90
C VAL A 56 -19.11 -5.69 -18.12
N GLU A 57 -20.24 -5.02 -18.31
CA GLU A 57 -21.53 -5.47 -17.80
C GLU A 57 -22.03 -6.66 -18.63
N TYR A 58 -22.45 -7.73 -17.95
CA TYR A 58 -23.02 -8.91 -18.57
C TYR A 58 -24.46 -9.11 -18.09
N GLU A 59 -25.35 -9.49 -19.00
CA GLU A 59 -26.70 -9.93 -18.63
C GLU A 59 -26.61 -11.22 -17.81
N THR A 60 -26.98 -11.11 -16.54
CA THR A 60 -26.95 -12.25 -15.59
C THR A 60 -28.31 -12.92 -15.43
N GLU A 61 -29.39 -12.27 -15.86
CA GLU A 61 -30.73 -12.84 -15.80
C GLU A 61 -30.89 -13.92 -16.88
N ARG A 62 -31.37 -15.09 -16.46
CA ARG A 62 -31.63 -16.24 -17.34
C ARG A 62 -33.10 -16.65 -17.18
N ALA A 63 -33.80 -16.77 -18.30
CA ALA A 63 -35.15 -17.31 -18.33
C ALA A 63 -35.20 -18.80 -17.94
N VAL A 64 -36.27 -19.20 -17.24
CA VAL A 64 -36.48 -20.59 -16.82
C VAL A 64 -36.55 -21.50 -18.05
N GLY A 65 -35.65 -22.48 -18.15
CA GLY A 65 -35.56 -23.43 -19.28
C GLY A 65 -34.69 -22.98 -20.46
N ALA A 66 -34.22 -21.73 -20.51
CA ALA A 66 -33.28 -21.26 -21.53
C ALA A 66 -31.87 -21.83 -21.29
N THR A 67 -30.96 -21.80 -22.28
CA THR A 67 -29.54 -22.13 -22.10
C THR A 67 -28.80 -21.07 -21.25
N SER A 68 -27.65 -21.42 -20.66
CA SER A 68 -26.86 -20.47 -19.86
C SER A 68 -26.34 -19.31 -20.71
N ASN A 69 -26.29 -18.11 -20.14
CA ASN A 69 -25.55 -16.99 -20.73
C ASN A 69 -24.05 -17.33 -20.70
N VAL A 70 -23.37 -17.20 -21.84
CA VAL A 70 -21.96 -17.55 -21.99
C VAL A 70 -21.16 -16.26 -22.14
N ILE A 71 -20.16 -16.08 -21.29
CA ILE A 71 -19.20 -14.98 -21.40
C ILE A 71 -17.93 -15.49 -22.09
N THR A 72 -17.31 -14.65 -22.92
CA THR A 72 -15.96 -14.88 -23.43
C THR A 72 -14.95 -14.45 -22.36
N LEU A 73 -14.07 -15.37 -21.99
CA LEU A 73 -12.99 -15.10 -21.05
C LEU A 73 -11.83 -14.42 -21.79
N ASP A 74 -11.43 -13.25 -21.32
CA ASP A 74 -10.18 -12.63 -21.76
C ASP A 74 -8.97 -13.42 -21.26
N THR A 75 -7.86 -13.35 -22.01
CA THR A 75 -6.61 -13.98 -21.60
C THR A 75 -6.05 -13.25 -20.37
N PRO A 76 -5.74 -13.96 -19.27
CA PRO A 76 -5.27 -13.30 -18.05
C PRO A 76 -3.86 -12.75 -18.25
N HIS A 77 -3.70 -11.46 -17.98
CA HIS A 77 -2.38 -10.82 -17.87
C HIS A 77 -1.96 -10.75 -16.40
N TYR A 78 -0.67 -10.90 -16.13
CA TYR A 78 -0.12 -10.87 -14.77
C TYR A 78 0.98 -9.84 -14.66
N LEU A 79 0.99 -9.11 -13.54
CA LEU A 79 2.05 -8.20 -13.14
C LEU A 79 2.92 -8.87 -12.07
N PRO A 80 4.24 -9.08 -12.32
CA PRO A 80 5.14 -9.50 -11.26
C PRO A 80 5.41 -8.32 -10.32
N ILE A 81 5.25 -8.56 -9.02
CA ILE A 81 5.55 -7.61 -7.95
C ILE A 81 6.55 -8.28 -7.02
N VAL A 82 7.56 -7.52 -6.59
CA VAL A 82 8.53 -7.93 -5.58
C VAL A 82 8.49 -6.89 -4.47
N LEU A 83 8.28 -7.36 -3.24
CA LEU A 83 8.28 -6.53 -2.04
C LEU A 83 9.72 -6.34 -1.57
N GLU A 84 10.04 -5.11 -1.18
CA GLU A 84 11.32 -4.73 -0.60
C GLU A 84 11.16 -4.55 0.91
N GLU A 85 12.24 -4.80 1.66
CA GLU A 85 12.25 -4.56 3.11
C GLU A 85 12.55 -3.08 3.38
N HIS A 86 11.66 -2.43 4.12
CA HIS A 86 11.87 -1.07 4.62
C HIS A 86 11.77 -1.06 6.15
N ASP A 87 12.86 -0.70 6.82
CA ASP A 87 12.93 -0.58 8.26
C ASP A 87 13.50 0.77 8.70
N LEU A 88 13.16 1.18 9.92
CA LEU A 88 13.70 2.38 10.57
C LEU A 88 13.95 2.10 12.04
N MET A 89 15.14 2.48 12.51
CA MET A 89 15.52 2.40 13.92
C MET A 89 15.57 3.80 14.52
N VAL A 90 15.00 3.95 15.72
CA VAL A 90 15.08 5.17 16.51
C VAL A 90 15.66 4.83 17.88
N GLY A 91 16.82 5.42 18.20
CA GLY A 91 17.46 5.25 19.51
C GLY A 91 16.76 6.05 20.60
N VAL A 92 16.76 5.51 21.82
CA VAL A 92 16.31 6.20 23.04
C VAL A 92 17.42 6.12 24.07
N ASP A 93 17.96 7.27 24.48
CA ASP A 93 19.02 7.32 25.48
C ASP A 93 18.46 7.01 26.89
N TYR A 94 19.28 6.39 27.74
CA TYR A 94 18.87 6.01 29.08
C TYR A 94 18.69 7.23 30.00
N ARG A 95 19.42 8.32 29.78
CA ARG A 95 19.27 9.58 30.53
C ARG A 95 17.99 10.29 30.13
N GLU A 96 17.72 10.36 28.83
CA GLU A 96 16.46 10.91 28.32
C GLU A 96 15.25 10.15 28.87
N ARG A 97 15.33 8.83 28.89
CA ARG A 97 14.28 7.98 29.49
C ARG A 97 14.12 8.23 30.99
N ALA A 98 15.20 8.43 31.72
CA ALA A 98 15.16 8.65 33.16
C ALA A 98 14.57 10.02 33.55
N GLU A 99 14.79 11.04 32.72
CA GLU A 99 14.33 12.42 32.96
C GLU A 99 12.95 12.71 32.35
N SER A 100 12.47 11.89 31.42
CA SER A 100 11.21 12.16 30.73
C SER A 100 9.98 11.81 31.57
N LEU A 101 9.00 12.72 31.55
CA LEU A 101 7.67 12.51 32.12
C LEU A 101 6.80 11.58 31.25
N PHE A 102 7.20 11.34 30.00
CA PHE A 102 6.45 10.56 29.03
C PHE A 102 7.26 9.35 28.55
N ASP A 103 6.57 8.33 28.02
CA ASP A 103 7.25 7.17 27.47
C ASP A 103 8.00 7.52 26.16
N GLU A 104 9.32 7.64 26.25
CA GLU A 104 10.22 7.89 25.12
C GLU A 104 10.25 6.73 24.12
N GLN A 105 10.01 5.48 24.56
CA GLN A 105 9.95 4.33 23.66
C GLN A 105 8.70 4.38 22.79
N THR A 106 7.56 4.78 23.37
CA THR A 106 6.33 5.07 22.63
C THR A 106 6.55 6.19 21.60
N LYS A 107 7.23 7.28 21.99
CA LYS A 107 7.55 8.39 21.05
C LYS A 107 8.46 7.95 19.91
N ALA A 108 9.52 7.21 20.24
CA ALA A 108 10.46 6.66 19.26
C ALA A 108 9.75 5.71 18.29
N THR A 109 8.88 4.84 18.80
CA THR A 109 8.06 3.91 17.99
C THR A 109 7.19 4.69 17.01
N ARG A 110 6.46 5.71 17.46
CA ARG A 110 5.63 6.56 16.58
C ARG A 110 6.46 7.24 15.50
N ARG A 111 7.66 7.72 15.82
CA ARG A 111 8.56 8.37 14.86
C ARG A 111 9.03 7.38 13.78
N ALA A 112 9.43 6.17 14.18
CA ALA A 112 9.81 5.13 13.22
C ALA A 112 8.65 4.78 12.29
N VAL A 113 7.45 4.54 12.85
CA VAL A 113 6.25 4.19 12.06
C VAL A 113 5.89 5.32 11.10
N MET A 114 5.87 6.57 11.56
CA MET A 114 5.58 7.73 10.72
C MET A 114 6.57 7.86 9.56
N GLY A 115 7.86 7.60 9.80
CA GLY A 115 8.87 7.63 8.74
C GLY A 115 8.64 6.59 7.65
N VAL A 116 8.28 5.36 8.04
CA VAL A 116 7.95 4.29 7.09
C VAL A 116 6.66 4.62 6.32
N GLN A 117 5.60 5.07 7.02
CA GLN A 117 4.33 5.44 6.39
C GLN A 117 4.48 6.62 5.41
N LEU A 118 5.31 7.62 5.75
CA LEU A 118 5.59 8.73 4.86
C LEU A 118 6.28 8.27 3.56
N ARG A 119 7.22 7.32 3.66
CA ARG A 119 7.86 6.75 2.48
C ARG A 119 6.86 6.03 1.58
N GLN A 120 5.96 5.24 2.17
CA GLN A 120 4.87 4.58 1.46
C GLN A 120 3.95 5.58 0.76
N GLU A 121 3.59 6.68 1.41
CA GLU A 121 2.75 7.74 0.83
C GLU A 121 3.42 8.39 -0.40
N LEU A 122 4.73 8.66 -0.32
CA LEU A 122 5.50 9.22 -1.42
C LEU A 122 5.59 8.26 -2.61
N GLU A 123 5.77 6.96 -2.36
CA GLU A 123 5.80 5.95 -3.42
C GLU A 123 4.43 5.79 -4.09
N ALA A 124 3.35 5.78 -3.29
CA ALA A 124 1.98 5.77 -3.80
C ALA A 124 1.69 6.99 -4.68
N ALA A 125 2.08 8.19 -4.23
CA ALA A 125 1.92 9.43 -4.99
C ALA A 125 2.74 9.39 -6.29
N ALA A 126 3.97 8.90 -6.26
CA ALA A 126 4.81 8.76 -7.45
C ALA A 126 4.18 7.81 -8.49
N LEU A 127 3.64 6.66 -8.05
CA LEU A 127 2.96 5.71 -8.92
C LEU A 127 1.68 6.29 -9.53
N LEU A 128 0.89 7.00 -8.72
CA LEU A 128 -0.37 7.64 -9.13
C LEU A 128 -0.15 8.81 -10.10
N GLN A 129 0.92 9.58 -9.93
CA GLN A 129 1.20 10.73 -10.78
C GLN A 129 2.04 10.38 -12.02
N ALA A 130 2.62 9.17 -12.07
CA ALA A 130 3.40 8.73 -13.21
C ALA A 130 2.52 8.55 -14.45
N ARG A 131 2.71 9.41 -15.45
CA ARG A 131 2.03 9.32 -16.76
C ARG A 131 2.18 7.96 -17.42
N GLN A 132 3.31 7.28 -17.22
CA GLN A 132 3.59 5.96 -17.78
C GLN A 132 2.69 4.85 -17.21
N SER A 133 2.07 5.08 -16.04
CA SER A 133 1.10 4.16 -15.43
C SER A 133 -0.24 4.14 -16.18
N TYR A 134 -0.51 5.13 -17.04
CA TYR A 134 -1.77 5.31 -17.73
C TYR A 134 -1.64 5.09 -19.23
N GLU A 135 -2.62 4.41 -19.82
CA GLU A 135 -2.74 4.29 -21.27
C GLU A 135 -3.07 5.66 -21.89
N SER A 136 -2.74 5.84 -23.17
CA SER A 136 -3.09 7.05 -23.92
C SER A 136 -4.59 7.33 -23.84
N GLY A 137 -4.95 8.56 -23.46
CA GLY A 137 -6.35 8.96 -23.25
C GLY A 137 -6.86 8.84 -21.81
N HIS A 138 -6.12 8.16 -20.92
CA HIS A 138 -6.41 8.07 -19.48
C HIS A 138 -5.63 9.08 -18.63
N TYR A 139 -5.02 10.08 -19.25
CA TYR A 139 -4.35 11.19 -18.59
C TYR A 139 -4.52 12.47 -19.43
N LYS A 140 -4.38 13.64 -18.80
CA LYS A 140 -4.39 14.93 -19.48
C LYS A 140 -3.45 15.90 -18.77
N ASP A 141 -2.55 16.51 -19.53
CA ASP A 141 -1.71 17.61 -19.03
C ASP A 141 -2.50 18.92 -19.17
N LEU A 142 -2.67 19.64 -18.06
CA LEU A 142 -3.30 20.96 -18.06
C LEU A 142 -2.23 22.04 -18.27
N SER A 143 -2.41 22.89 -19.28
CA SER A 143 -1.49 23.98 -19.63
C SER A 143 -2.22 25.31 -19.77
N ALA A 144 -1.57 26.41 -19.34
CA ALA A 144 -2.06 27.79 -19.46
C ALA A 144 -3.56 27.91 -19.13
N ALA A 145 -4.39 28.25 -20.13
CA ALA A 145 -5.82 28.50 -19.98
C ALA A 145 -6.70 27.29 -19.61
N THR A 146 -6.10 26.13 -19.37
CA THR A 146 -6.80 24.93 -18.90
C THR A 146 -6.46 24.55 -17.47
N GLN A 147 -5.54 25.28 -16.83
CA GLN A 147 -5.22 25.09 -15.42
C GLN A 147 -6.34 25.65 -14.54
N TRP A 148 -6.63 24.98 -13.44
CA TRP A 148 -7.71 25.40 -12.53
C TRP A 148 -7.42 26.71 -11.79
N SER A 149 -6.17 27.17 -11.84
CA SER A 149 -5.75 28.47 -11.32
C SER A 149 -5.91 29.61 -12.32
N ASP A 150 -6.26 29.33 -13.58
CA ASP A 150 -6.55 30.39 -14.56
C ASP A 150 -7.97 30.93 -14.33
N ALA A 151 -8.09 32.26 -14.29
CA ALA A 151 -9.27 32.99 -13.80
C ALA A 151 -10.38 33.12 -14.85
#